data_AF-A0A2N9NB09-F1
#
_entry.id   AF-A0A2N9NB09-F1
#
_cell.length_a   1.000
_cell.length_b   1.000
_cell.length_c   1.000
_cell.angle_alpha   90.00
_cell.angle_beta   90.00
_cell.angle_gamma   90.00
#
_symmetry.space_group_name_H-M   'P 1'
#
loop_
_entity.id
_entity.type
_entity.pdbx_description
1 polymer ?
#
loop_
_entity_poly.entity_id
_entity_poly.type
_entity_poly.pdbx_seq_one_letter_code
_entity_poly.pdbx_strand_id
1 'polypeptide(L)'
;MQETNQKLTGFAAEIRNIAGWAWALAAIGFLGMQYVFNVVVAHQPDAPPAWARPLMGLSVGLLVAFYMLMIGYVNRDFKLVARWAWILAAIGFLSMQFVFNVVIARQPDAPPAWARVLLGLLVGLILTCYLLLIGYVNRDSGRRGMSRVLWTTVSVLVPNGLGIILYFILRQPVIGNCPQCGHAVQHGFNFCPQCNCKLNPSCPQCQRMVSPQDAYCPYCGTSLPDPAVRSGVPQIEVRH
;
A
#
# COMPACT_ATOMS: atom_id res chain seq x y z
N MET A 1 -20.15 37.46 5.38
CA MET A 1 -20.27 36.22 6.20
C MET A 1 -19.95 34.95 5.37
N GLN A 2 -18.86 34.94 4.59
CA GLN A 2 -18.46 33.78 3.75
C GLN A 2 -17.05 33.26 4.06
N GLU A 3 -16.23 33.97 4.85
CA GLU A 3 -14.85 33.58 5.14
C GLU A 3 -14.68 32.47 6.20
N THR A 4 -15.71 32.16 6.99
CA THR A 4 -15.59 31.14 8.06
C THR A 4 -15.70 29.70 7.56
N ASN A 5 -16.19 29.46 6.34
CA ASN A 5 -16.35 28.10 5.80
C ASN A 5 -15.13 27.57 5.02
N GLN A 6 -14.21 28.45 4.59
CA GLN A 6 -12.99 28.03 3.89
C GLN A 6 -11.89 27.55 4.86
N LYS A 7 -12.04 27.89 6.16
CA LYS A 7 -11.14 27.50 7.25
C LYS A 7 -11.61 26.29 8.06
N LEU A 8 -12.67 25.57 7.70
CA LEU A 8 -12.79 24.14 8.06
C LEU A 8 -11.84 23.31 7.16
N THR A 9 -10.57 23.68 7.31
CA THR A 9 -9.28 23.02 7.18
C THR A 9 -9.19 21.77 6.31
N GLY A 10 -8.29 21.82 5.33
CA GLY A 10 -7.90 20.68 4.48
C GLY A 10 -7.61 19.38 5.24
N PHE A 11 -7.16 19.46 6.49
CA PHE A 11 -6.93 18.30 7.35
C PHE A 11 -8.21 17.52 7.72
N ALA A 12 -9.32 18.22 8.01
CA ALA A 12 -10.58 17.56 8.33
C ALA A 12 -11.22 16.91 7.07
N ALA A 13 -11.03 17.54 5.92
CA ALA A 13 -11.41 16.98 4.62
C ALA A 13 -10.54 15.77 4.22
N GLU A 14 -9.24 15.81 4.53
CA GLU A 14 -8.31 14.68 4.33
C GLU A 14 -8.66 13.49 5.23
N ILE A 15 -9.02 13.73 6.50
CA ILE A 15 -9.47 12.69 7.44
C ILE A 15 -10.73 11.97 6.95
N ARG A 16 -11.73 12.72 6.45
CA ARG A 16 -12.97 12.14 5.90
C ARG A 16 -12.73 11.31 4.63
N ASN A 17 -11.59 11.53 3.96
CA ASN A 17 -11.20 10.83 2.74
C ASN A 17 -10.43 9.52 3.00
N ILE A 18 -10.07 9.21 4.25
CA ILE A 18 -9.49 7.92 4.62
C ILE A 18 -10.59 6.85 4.53
N ALA A 19 -10.28 5.75 3.84
CA ALA A 19 -11.25 4.69 3.64
C ALA A 19 -11.71 4.09 4.99
N GLY A 20 -13.03 3.90 5.15
CA GLY A 20 -13.62 3.45 6.43
C GLY A 20 -13.06 2.13 6.97
N TRP A 21 -12.56 1.24 6.11
CA TRP A 21 -11.89 0.01 6.55
C TRP A 21 -10.60 0.29 7.34
N ALA A 22 -9.87 1.36 7.02
CA ALA A 22 -8.63 1.72 7.73
C ALA A 22 -8.95 2.20 9.16
N TRP A 23 -10.03 2.96 9.33
CA TRP A 23 -10.56 3.34 10.64
C TRP A 23 -10.97 2.13 11.47
N ALA A 24 -11.65 1.16 10.86
CA ALA A 24 -12.02 -0.07 11.55
C ALA A 24 -10.79 -0.85 12.03
N LEU A 25 -9.77 -1.02 11.19
CA LEU A 25 -8.53 -1.70 11.58
C LEU A 25 -7.76 -0.95 12.68
N ALA A 26 -7.70 0.38 12.60
CA ALA A 26 -7.08 1.22 13.63
C ALA A 26 -7.80 1.08 14.98
N ALA A 27 -9.14 1.09 14.99
CA ALA A 27 -9.94 0.89 16.20
C ALA A 27 -9.73 -0.51 16.79
N ILE A 28 -9.74 -1.56 15.97
CA ILE A 28 -9.50 -2.94 16.42
C ILE A 28 -8.09 -3.08 17.00
N GLY A 29 -7.07 -2.52 16.33
CA GLY A 29 -5.69 -2.53 16.81
C GLY A 29 -5.53 -1.79 18.15
N PHE A 30 -6.14 -0.61 18.28
CA PHE A 30 -6.14 0.17 19.51
C PHE A 30 -6.81 -0.57 20.67
N LEU A 31 -8.03 -1.06 20.47
CA LEU A 31 -8.78 -1.80 21.49
C LEU A 31 -8.09 -3.12 21.87
N GLY A 32 -7.51 -3.80 20.88
CA GLY A 32 -6.70 -5.00 21.11
C GLY A 32 -5.50 -4.71 22.03
N MET A 33 -4.79 -3.60 21.80
CA MET A 33 -3.66 -3.22 22.66
C MET A 33 -4.12 -2.82 24.07
N GLN A 34 -5.26 -2.14 24.21
CA GLN A 34 -5.82 -1.82 25.51
C GLN A 34 -6.23 -3.07 26.29
N TYR A 35 -6.82 -4.06 25.61
CA TYR A 35 -7.15 -5.35 26.22
C TYR A 35 -5.89 -6.07 26.71
N VAL A 36 -4.83 -6.10 25.89
CA VAL A 36 -3.55 -6.71 26.26
C VAL A 36 -2.99 -6.09 27.54
N PHE A 37 -2.88 -4.77 27.62
CA PHE A 37 -2.29 -4.13 28.81
C PHE A 37 -3.19 -4.16 30.05
N ASN A 38 -4.49 -3.93 29.88
CA ASN A 38 -5.40 -3.77 31.03
C ASN A 38 -5.96 -5.09 31.55
N VAL A 39 -5.94 -6.17 30.75
CA VAL A 39 -6.46 -7.49 31.14
C VAL A 39 -5.34 -8.52 31.20
N VAL A 40 -4.56 -8.67 30.13
CA VAL A 40 -3.58 -9.76 30.03
C VAL A 40 -2.34 -9.48 30.89
N VAL A 41 -1.73 -8.30 30.72
CA VAL A 41 -0.56 -7.89 31.52
C VAL A 41 -0.94 -7.68 32.99
N ALA A 42 -2.21 -7.35 33.28
CA ALA A 42 -2.71 -7.16 34.63
C ALA A 42 -2.58 -8.39 35.55
N HIS A 43 -2.68 -9.59 34.98
CA HIS A 43 -2.63 -10.85 35.72
C HIS A 43 -1.20 -11.41 35.85
N GLN A 44 -0.19 -10.68 35.39
CA GLN A 44 1.18 -11.13 35.42
C GLN A 44 1.86 -10.80 36.75
N PRO A 45 2.75 -11.67 37.27
CA PRO A 45 3.43 -11.44 38.54
C PRO A 45 4.38 -10.22 38.49
N ASP A 46 4.89 -9.86 37.31
CA ASP A 46 5.74 -8.71 37.03
C ASP A 46 4.96 -7.52 36.44
N ALA A 47 3.64 -7.47 36.68
CA ALA A 47 2.78 -6.44 36.11
C ALA A 47 3.23 -5.02 36.51
N PRO A 48 3.28 -4.07 35.55
CA PRO A 48 3.45 -2.66 35.86
C PRO A 48 2.35 -2.16 36.80
N PRO A 49 2.60 -1.09 37.58
CA PRO A 49 1.62 -0.54 38.49
C PRO A 49 0.33 -0.18 37.74
N ALA A 50 -0.81 -0.25 38.44
CA ALA A 50 -2.14 -0.15 37.83
C ALA A 50 -2.38 1.11 37.00
N TRP A 51 -1.72 2.22 37.35
CA TRP A 51 -1.79 3.48 36.62
C TRP A 51 -0.93 3.50 35.34
N ALA A 52 0.15 2.71 35.28
CA ALA A 52 1.07 2.68 34.14
C ALA A 52 0.56 1.80 33.00
N ARG A 53 -0.13 0.69 33.31
CA ARG A 53 -0.71 -0.23 32.32
C ARG A 53 -1.60 0.45 31.26
N PRO A 54 -2.62 1.26 31.63
CA PRO A 54 -3.46 1.93 30.63
C PRO A 54 -2.69 2.99 29.84
N LEU A 55 -1.69 3.64 30.43
CA LEU A 55 -0.83 4.61 29.73
C LEU A 55 0.03 3.93 28.66
N MET A 56 0.59 2.76 28.97
CA MET A 56 1.33 1.95 28.00
C MET A 56 0.41 1.40 26.89
N GLY A 57 -0.81 0.99 27.25
CA GLY A 57 -1.83 0.59 26.27
C GLY A 57 -2.24 1.73 25.35
N LEU A 58 -2.37 2.95 25.89
CA LEU A 58 -2.67 4.17 25.12
C LEU A 58 -1.53 4.52 24.16
N SER A 59 -0.29 4.56 24.64
CA SER A 59 0.84 4.96 23.80
C SER A 59 1.05 3.98 22.63
N VAL A 60 1.08 2.68 22.91
CA VAL A 60 1.26 1.66 21.86
C VAL A 60 0.01 1.56 20.97
N GLY A 61 -1.18 1.63 21.54
CA GLY A 61 -2.43 1.61 20.79
C GLY A 61 -2.54 2.77 19.81
N LEU A 62 -2.18 3.98 20.23
CA LEU A 62 -2.17 5.16 19.36
C LEU A 62 -1.12 5.05 18.25
N LEU A 63 0.07 4.52 18.55
CA LEU A 63 1.09 4.25 17.53
C LEU A 63 0.60 3.24 16.48
N VAL A 64 -0.04 2.16 16.91
CA VAL A 64 -0.62 1.15 16.00
C VAL A 64 -1.76 1.76 15.17
N ALA A 65 -2.66 2.53 15.80
CA ALA A 65 -3.76 3.19 15.10
C ALA A 65 -3.26 4.21 14.07
N PHE A 66 -2.29 5.05 14.46
CA PHE A 66 -1.65 6.00 13.57
C PHE A 66 -0.97 5.31 12.38
N TYR A 67 -0.22 4.23 12.64
CA TYR A 67 0.39 3.43 11.59
C TYR A 67 -0.66 2.86 10.62
N MET A 68 -1.74 2.24 11.11
CA MET A 68 -2.81 1.70 10.26
C MET A 68 -3.50 2.79 9.41
N LEU A 69 -3.73 3.97 9.97
CA LEU A 69 -4.30 5.11 9.24
C LEU A 69 -3.33 5.66 8.19
N MET A 70 -2.04 5.80 8.52
CA MET A 70 -1.01 6.30 7.61
C MET A 70 -0.86 5.41 6.38
N ILE A 71 -0.77 4.09 6.56
CA ILE A 71 -0.63 3.21 5.40
C ILE A 71 -1.96 3.16 4.62
N GLY A 72 -3.13 3.26 5.29
CA GLY A 72 -4.44 3.37 4.63
C GLY A 72 -4.58 4.63 3.78
N TYR A 73 -4.02 5.75 4.24
CA TYR A 73 -3.89 7.00 3.50
C TYR A 73 -3.00 6.81 2.25
N VAL A 74 -1.80 6.24 2.40
CA VAL A 74 -0.89 5.96 1.26
C VAL A 74 -1.55 5.04 0.22
N ASN A 75 -2.33 4.05 0.63
CA ASN A 75 -3.01 3.16 -0.31
C ASN A 75 -4.12 3.85 -1.10
N ARG A 76 -4.71 4.93 -0.58
CA ARG A 76 -5.72 5.70 -1.30
C ARG A 76 -5.14 6.31 -2.57
N ASP A 77 -3.99 6.95 -2.44
CA ASP A 77 -3.39 7.75 -3.52
C ASP A 77 -2.77 6.85 -4.58
N PHE A 78 -2.11 5.77 -4.17
CA PHE A 78 -1.35 4.94 -5.09
C PHE A 78 -2.05 3.63 -5.48
N LYS A 79 -3.15 3.24 -4.80
CA LYS A 79 -3.86 1.95 -4.97
C LYS A 79 -2.88 0.78 -5.13
N LEU A 80 -1.77 0.80 -4.37
CA LEU A 80 -0.61 -0.08 -4.53
C LEU A 80 -0.92 -1.51 -4.09
N VAL A 81 -1.72 -1.68 -3.04
CA VAL A 81 -1.88 -2.97 -2.34
C VAL A 81 -3.34 -3.41 -2.37
N ALA A 82 -3.56 -4.71 -2.60
CA ALA A 82 -4.91 -5.29 -2.63
C ALA A 82 -5.62 -5.19 -1.27
N ARG A 83 -6.93 -4.89 -1.26
CA ARG A 83 -7.73 -4.71 -0.03
C ARG A 83 -7.66 -5.91 0.92
N TRP A 84 -7.65 -7.14 0.39
CA TRP A 84 -7.60 -8.37 1.20
C TRP A 84 -6.29 -8.50 1.99
N ALA A 85 -5.18 -7.98 1.46
CA ALA A 85 -3.88 -8.08 2.11
C ALA A 85 -3.82 -7.27 3.41
N TRP A 86 -4.60 -6.19 3.51
CA TRP A 86 -4.75 -5.40 4.72
C TRP A 86 -5.41 -6.15 5.86
N ILE A 87 -6.46 -6.88 5.54
CA ILE A 87 -7.19 -7.69 6.50
C ILE A 87 -6.26 -8.79 7.03
N LEU A 88 -5.55 -9.49 6.14
CA LEU A 88 -4.57 -10.50 6.54
C LEU A 88 -3.42 -9.92 7.37
N ALA A 89 -2.89 -8.77 6.99
CA ALA A 89 -1.82 -8.12 7.74
C ALA A 89 -2.27 -7.73 9.15
N ALA A 90 -3.49 -7.19 9.30
CA ALA A 90 -4.05 -6.88 10.61
C ALA A 90 -4.28 -8.14 11.47
N ILE A 91 -4.84 -9.21 10.88
CA ILE A 91 -5.01 -10.49 11.57
C ILE A 91 -3.65 -11.06 12.00
N GLY A 92 -2.67 -11.05 11.10
CA GLY A 92 -1.29 -11.50 11.36
C GLY A 92 -0.67 -10.72 12.52
N PHE A 93 -0.76 -9.40 12.51
CA PHE A 93 -0.26 -8.55 13.59
C PHE A 93 -0.92 -8.87 14.93
N LEU A 94 -2.26 -8.93 14.98
CA LEU A 94 -3.01 -9.24 16.20
C LEU A 94 -2.69 -10.65 16.71
N SER A 95 -2.51 -11.62 15.80
CA SER A 95 -2.14 -12.98 16.17
C SER A 95 -0.76 -13.03 16.83
N MET A 96 0.21 -12.27 16.32
CA MET A 96 1.54 -12.14 16.95
C MET A 96 1.43 -11.45 18.31
N GLN A 97 0.63 -10.40 18.45
CA GLN A 97 0.39 -9.78 19.76
C GLN A 97 -0.23 -10.77 20.76
N PHE A 98 -1.16 -11.60 20.32
CA PHE A 98 -1.75 -12.65 21.15
C PHE A 98 -0.71 -13.71 21.55
N VAL A 99 0.08 -14.23 20.61
CA VAL A 99 1.11 -15.23 20.91
C VAL A 99 2.12 -14.72 21.93
N PHE A 100 2.67 -13.52 21.74
CA PHE A 100 3.68 -12.98 22.64
C PHE A 100 3.14 -12.58 24.01
N ASN A 101 1.96 -11.96 24.06
CA ASN A 101 1.46 -11.41 25.31
C ASN A 101 0.55 -12.37 26.08
N VAL A 102 -0.01 -13.41 25.44
CA VAL A 102 -0.95 -14.37 26.05
C VAL A 102 -0.41 -15.80 26.07
N VAL A 103 0.19 -16.28 24.98
CA VAL A 103 0.68 -17.68 24.92
C VAL A 103 2.04 -17.81 25.61
N ILE A 104 3.01 -16.99 25.21
CA ILE A 104 4.37 -16.99 25.81
C ILE A 104 4.32 -16.53 27.27
N ALA A 105 3.38 -15.65 27.62
CA ALA A 105 3.13 -15.24 29.00
C ALA A 105 2.79 -16.37 29.97
N ARG A 106 2.29 -17.50 29.47
CA ARG A 106 1.94 -18.66 30.29
C ARG A 106 3.12 -19.61 30.52
N GLN A 107 4.23 -19.41 29.83
CA GLN A 107 5.39 -20.29 29.96
C GLN A 107 6.15 -19.95 31.26
N PRO A 108 6.74 -20.96 31.94
CA PRO A 108 7.51 -20.74 33.17
C PRO A 108 8.71 -19.82 32.96
N ASP A 109 9.38 -19.93 31.80
CA ASP A 109 10.58 -19.18 31.44
C ASP A 109 10.26 -17.93 30.61
N ALA A 110 9.07 -17.34 30.81
CA ALA A 110 8.64 -16.19 30.04
C ALA A 110 9.56 -14.98 30.29
N PRO A 111 10.00 -14.28 29.22
CA PRO A 111 10.74 -13.03 29.38
C PRO A 111 9.86 -11.96 30.06
N PRO A 112 10.46 -10.89 30.60
CA PRO A 112 9.72 -9.79 31.23
C PRO A 112 8.61 -9.23 30.34
N ALA A 113 7.51 -8.75 30.94
CA ALA A 113 6.34 -8.25 30.21
C ALA A 113 6.69 -7.22 29.13
N TRP A 114 7.54 -6.24 29.45
CA TRP A 114 7.97 -5.21 28.51
C TRP A 114 8.75 -5.79 27.31
N ALA A 115 9.57 -6.82 27.53
CA ALA A 115 10.36 -7.46 26.49
C ALA A 115 9.47 -8.26 25.53
N ARG A 116 8.46 -8.97 26.06
CA ARG A 116 7.45 -9.68 25.25
C ARG A 116 6.65 -8.72 24.37
N VAL A 117 6.21 -7.59 24.92
CA VAL A 117 5.50 -6.56 24.15
C VAL A 117 6.37 -6.04 23.01
N LEU A 118 7.62 -5.65 23.30
CA LEU A 118 8.54 -5.14 22.28
C LEU A 118 8.82 -6.17 21.19
N LEU A 119 9.08 -7.43 21.56
CA LEU A 119 9.37 -8.49 20.61
C LEU A 119 8.14 -8.84 19.76
N GLY A 120 6.96 -8.87 20.37
CA GLY A 120 5.69 -9.04 19.66
C GLY A 120 5.42 -7.91 18.67
N LEU A 121 5.68 -6.65 19.04
CA LEU A 121 5.58 -5.49 18.14
C LEU A 121 6.56 -5.60 16.97
N LEU A 122 7.82 -5.93 17.24
CA LEU A 122 8.86 -6.05 16.22
C LEU A 122 8.54 -7.17 15.22
N VAL A 123 8.25 -8.38 15.72
CA VAL A 123 7.91 -9.54 14.86
C VAL A 123 6.59 -9.30 14.13
N GLY A 124 5.60 -8.73 14.80
CA GLY A 124 4.32 -8.35 14.19
C GLY A 124 4.49 -7.35 13.06
N LEU A 125 5.35 -6.34 13.21
CA LEU A 125 5.64 -5.35 12.17
C LEU A 125 6.34 -5.99 10.97
N ILE A 126 7.35 -6.84 11.21
CA ILE A 126 8.03 -7.58 10.12
C ILE A 126 7.02 -8.43 9.34
N LEU A 127 6.16 -9.19 10.04
CA LEU A 127 5.12 -9.99 9.42
C LEU A 127 4.12 -9.13 8.63
N THR A 128 3.71 -7.99 9.18
CA THR A 128 2.80 -7.04 8.53
C THR A 128 3.40 -6.52 7.22
N CYS A 129 4.65 -6.06 7.24
CA CYS A 129 5.36 -5.60 6.06
C CYS A 129 5.45 -6.71 5.01
N TYR A 130 5.76 -7.94 5.42
CA TYR A 130 5.85 -9.10 4.53
C TYR A 130 4.50 -9.43 3.87
N LEU A 131 3.40 -9.47 4.64
CA LEU A 131 2.06 -9.74 4.12
C LEU A 131 1.56 -8.63 3.17
N LEU A 132 1.85 -7.37 3.48
CA LEU A 132 1.56 -6.24 2.58
C LEU A 132 2.35 -6.35 1.27
N LEU A 133 3.60 -6.80 1.33
CA LEU A 133 4.44 -7.02 0.15
C LEU A 133 3.87 -8.14 -0.74
N ILE A 134 3.36 -9.23 -0.16
CA ILE A 134 2.64 -10.27 -0.90
C ILE A 134 1.40 -9.68 -1.58
N GLY A 135 0.64 -8.86 -0.86
CA GLY A 135 -0.50 -8.12 -1.42
C GLY A 135 -0.13 -7.18 -2.57
N TYR A 136 1.04 -6.54 -2.48
CA TYR A 136 1.62 -5.74 -3.56
C TYR A 136 1.97 -6.61 -4.78
N VAL A 137 2.69 -7.71 -4.60
CA VAL A 137 3.05 -8.65 -5.69
C VAL A 137 1.80 -9.18 -6.39
N ASN A 138 0.75 -9.54 -5.64
CA ASN A 138 -0.52 -9.99 -6.23
C ASN A 138 -1.16 -8.92 -7.13
N ARG A 139 -1.15 -7.66 -6.70
CA ARG A 139 -1.77 -6.58 -7.45
C ARG A 139 -0.92 -6.17 -8.65
N ASP A 140 0.40 -6.14 -8.48
CA ASP A 140 1.35 -5.75 -9.53
C ASP A 140 1.48 -6.80 -10.63
N SER A 141 1.47 -8.09 -10.30
CA SER A 141 1.48 -9.18 -11.30
C SER A 141 0.26 -9.11 -12.23
N GLY A 142 -0.92 -8.79 -11.68
CA GLY A 142 -2.13 -8.58 -12.46
C GLY A 142 -2.05 -7.39 -13.42
N ARG A 143 -1.35 -6.32 -13.05
CA ARG A 143 -1.12 -5.15 -13.94
C ARG A 143 -0.14 -5.44 -15.08
N ARG A 144 0.67 -6.50 -14.94
CA ARG A 144 1.69 -6.92 -15.90
C ARG A 144 1.24 -8.10 -16.75
N GLY A 145 -0.04 -8.48 -16.68
CA GLY A 145 -0.61 -9.61 -17.43
C GLY A 145 -0.06 -10.97 -17.02
N MET A 146 0.65 -11.07 -15.90
CA MET A 146 1.15 -12.34 -15.38
C MET A 146 0.11 -12.99 -14.47
N SER A 147 0.15 -14.32 -14.32
CA SER A 147 -0.78 -15.06 -13.47
C SER A 147 -0.61 -14.68 -11.99
N ARG A 148 -1.63 -14.02 -11.44
CA ARG A 148 -1.62 -13.50 -10.05
C ARG A 148 -1.35 -14.59 -9.01
N VAL A 149 -2.01 -15.74 -9.18
CA VAL A 149 -1.95 -16.86 -8.24
C VAL A 149 -0.54 -17.44 -8.19
N LEU A 150 0.05 -17.76 -9.35
CA LEU A 150 1.38 -18.36 -9.43
C LEU A 150 2.43 -17.50 -8.73
N TRP A 151 2.47 -16.20 -9.04
CA TRP A 151 3.47 -15.31 -8.45
C TRP A 151 3.27 -15.08 -6.95
N THR A 152 2.02 -15.06 -6.46
CA THR A 152 1.78 -15.05 -5.01
C THR A 152 2.18 -16.35 -4.35
N THR A 153 1.87 -17.49 -4.95
CA THR A 153 2.22 -18.80 -4.42
C THR A 153 3.74 -18.95 -4.33
N VAL A 154 4.48 -18.54 -5.36
CA VAL A 154 5.95 -18.51 -5.34
C VAL A 154 6.46 -17.58 -4.24
N SER A 155 5.87 -16.40 -4.08
CA SER A 155 6.28 -15.43 -3.04
C SER A 155 6.05 -15.94 -1.61
N VAL A 156 5.03 -16.78 -1.39
CA VAL A 156 4.64 -17.34 -0.09
C VAL A 156 5.38 -18.64 0.22
N LEU A 157 5.49 -19.56 -0.74
CA LEU A 157 6.06 -20.89 -0.52
C LEU A 157 7.58 -20.89 -0.51
N VAL A 158 8.21 -19.96 -1.23
CA VAL A 158 9.67 -19.89 -1.23
C VAL A 158 10.12 -19.15 0.05
N PRO A 159 10.83 -19.83 0.96
CA PRO A 159 11.20 -19.26 2.25
C PRO A 159 12.19 -18.10 2.12
N ASN A 160 12.39 -17.38 3.23
CA ASN A 160 13.38 -16.30 3.36
C ASN A 160 13.15 -15.10 2.42
N GLY A 161 11.94 -14.95 1.87
CA GLY A 161 11.63 -13.87 0.94
C GLY A 161 12.25 -14.02 -0.46
N LEU A 162 12.85 -15.16 -0.77
CA LEU A 162 13.44 -15.42 -2.10
C LEU A 162 12.40 -15.35 -3.21
N GLY A 163 11.15 -15.75 -2.97
CA GLY A 163 10.09 -15.67 -3.97
C GLY A 163 9.73 -14.23 -4.36
N ILE A 164 9.82 -13.29 -3.41
CA ILE A 164 9.65 -11.86 -3.66
C ILE A 164 10.83 -11.33 -4.49
N ILE A 165 12.07 -11.69 -4.12
CA ILE A 165 13.26 -11.26 -4.87
C ILE A 165 13.19 -11.77 -6.31
N LEU A 166 12.83 -13.05 -6.48
CA LEU A 166 12.64 -13.66 -7.79
C LEU A 166 11.58 -12.93 -8.62
N TYR A 167 10.46 -12.53 -8.00
CA TYR A 167 9.43 -11.74 -8.66
C TYR A 167 9.99 -10.42 -9.20
N PHE A 168 10.78 -9.68 -8.42
CA PHE A 168 11.34 -8.40 -8.85
C PHE A 168 12.35 -8.56 -9.99
N ILE A 169 13.14 -9.64 -10.00
CA ILE A 169 14.09 -9.93 -11.08
C ILE A 169 13.36 -10.29 -12.38
N LEU A 170 12.30 -11.11 -12.30
CA LEU A 170 11.56 -11.61 -13.46
C LEU A 170 10.36 -10.74 -13.87
N ARG A 171 10.28 -9.52 -13.35
CA ARG A 171 9.14 -8.62 -13.52
C ARG A 171 9.04 -8.10 -14.96
N GLN A 172 8.00 -8.52 -15.67
CA GLN A 172 7.68 -8.03 -17.03
C GLN A 172 7.20 -6.57 -17.02
N PRO A 173 7.38 -5.78 -18.10
CA PRO A 173 6.89 -4.40 -18.17
C PRO A 173 5.36 -4.32 -18.01
N VAL A 174 4.86 -3.16 -17.56
CA VAL A 174 3.42 -2.95 -17.38
C VAL A 174 2.73 -2.93 -18.74
N ILE A 175 1.56 -3.56 -18.82
CA ILE A 175 0.75 -3.64 -20.03
C ILE A 175 -0.39 -2.62 -19.91
N GLY A 176 -0.61 -1.84 -20.97
CA GLY A 176 -1.75 -0.94 -21.12
C GLY A 176 -2.76 -1.50 -22.12
N ASN A 177 -3.99 -0.99 -22.11
CA ASN A 177 -5.01 -1.34 -23.10
C ASN A 177 -5.12 -0.22 -24.13
N CYS A 178 -5.26 -0.58 -25.41
CA CYS A 178 -5.54 0.39 -26.47
C CYS A 178 -6.92 1.04 -26.24
N PRO A 179 -7.06 2.37 -26.27
CA PRO A 179 -8.33 3.04 -26.04
C PRO A 179 -9.35 2.81 -27.18
N GLN A 180 -8.89 2.47 -28.39
CA GLN A 180 -9.76 2.27 -29.55
C GLN A 180 -10.28 0.82 -29.67
N CYS A 181 -9.43 -0.18 -29.45
CA CYS A 181 -9.79 -1.59 -29.67
C CYS A 181 -9.70 -2.48 -28.41
N GLY A 182 -9.20 -1.98 -27.29
CA GLY A 182 -9.04 -2.73 -26.04
C GLY A 182 -7.87 -3.72 -26.01
N HIS A 183 -7.14 -3.90 -27.12
CA HIS A 183 -6.03 -4.84 -27.19
C HIS A 183 -4.91 -4.50 -26.19
N ALA A 184 -4.33 -5.52 -25.58
CA ALA A 184 -3.26 -5.39 -24.60
C ALA A 184 -1.94 -5.07 -25.30
N VAL A 185 -1.34 -3.91 -24.98
CA VAL A 185 -0.09 -3.43 -25.59
C VAL A 185 0.90 -3.04 -24.50
N GLN A 186 2.17 -3.39 -24.65
CA GLN A 186 3.19 -3.03 -23.67
C GLN A 186 3.50 -1.52 -23.71
N HIS A 187 3.89 -0.94 -22.58
CA HIS A 187 4.41 0.42 -22.56
C HIS A 187 5.69 0.53 -23.41
N GLY A 188 5.71 1.48 -24.37
CA GLY A 188 6.83 1.73 -25.28
C GLY A 188 6.52 1.54 -26.77
N PHE A 189 5.39 0.93 -27.12
CA PHE A 189 4.94 0.85 -28.51
C PHE A 189 4.29 2.18 -28.97
N ASN A 190 4.66 2.68 -30.15
CA ASN A 190 4.08 3.91 -30.70
C ASN A 190 2.68 3.71 -31.31
N PHE A 191 2.41 2.52 -31.85
CA PHE A 191 1.16 2.17 -32.52
C PHE A 191 0.62 0.82 -32.01
N CYS A 192 -0.71 0.68 -31.98
CA CYS A 192 -1.34 -0.60 -31.69
C CYS A 192 -1.19 -1.56 -32.89
N PRO A 193 -0.72 -2.81 -32.70
CA PRO A 193 -0.56 -3.77 -33.79
C PRO A 193 -1.88 -4.25 -34.41
N GLN A 194 -3.02 -4.03 -33.73
CA GLN A 194 -4.32 -4.55 -34.16
C GLN A 194 -5.19 -3.50 -34.87
N CYS A 195 -5.16 -2.24 -34.42
CA CYS A 195 -5.99 -1.16 -34.97
C CYS A 195 -5.20 0.02 -35.54
N ASN A 196 -3.87 -0.01 -35.48
CA ASN A 196 -2.96 1.06 -35.90
C ASN A 196 -3.17 2.41 -35.19
N CYS A 197 -3.90 2.43 -34.07
CA CYS A 197 -4.09 3.63 -33.25
C CYS A 197 -2.75 4.08 -32.64
N LYS A 198 -2.48 5.39 -32.66
CA LYS A 198 -1.27 5.98 -32.07
C LYS A 198 -1.40 6.02 -30.54
N LEU A 199 -0.51 5.32 -29.85
CA LEU A 199 -0.54 5.17 -28.38
C LEU A 199 0.37 6.18 -27.66
N ASN A 200 1.48 6.54 -28.29
CA ASN A 200 2.45 7.47 -27.72
C ASN A 200 2.74 8.62 -28.69
N PRO A 201 2.95 9.85 -28.18
CA PRO A 201 3.34 10.97 -29.02
C PRO A 201 4.73 10.72 -29.63
N SER A 202 4.84 10.99 -30.92
CA SER A 202 6.09 10.87 -31.68
C SER A 202 6.41 12.19 -32.38
N CYS A 203 7.71 12.47 -32.57
CA CYS A 203 8.17 13.67 -33.27
C CYS A 203 7.76 13.64 -34.75
N PRO A 204 7.23 14.74 -35.33
CA PRO A 204 6.84 14.77 -36.74
C PRO A 204 8.02 14.64 -37.69
N GLN A 205 9.21 15.13 -37.31
CA GLN A 205 10.39 15.13 -38.17
C GLN A 205 11.17 13.81 -38.12
N CYS A 206 11.47 13.29 -36.92
CA CYS A 206 12.31 12.08 -36.78
C CYS A 206 11.53 10.81 -36.41
N GLN A 207 10.23 10.90 -36.18
CA GLN A 207 9.32 9.78 -35.81
C GLN A 207 9.71 9.00 -34.54
N ARG A 208 10.66 9.50 -33.74
CA ARG A 208 11.01 8.91 -32.44
C ARG A 208 9.97 9.29 -31.38
N MET A 209 9.81 8.40 -30.39
CA MET A 209 8.97 8.63 -29.21
C MET A 209 9.52 9.80 -28.40
N VAL A 210 8.63 10.68 -27.95
CA VAL A 210 8.95 11.87 -27.14
C VAL A 210 8.07 11.93 -25.90
N SER A 211 8.53 12.58 -24.82
CA SER A 211 7.68 12.77 -23.65
C SER A 211 6.56 13.76 -23.98
N PRO A 212 5.35 13.60 -23.44
CA PRO A 212 4.26 14.57 -23.63
C PRO A 212 4.62 15.99 -23.16
N GLN A 213 5.57 16.11 -22.23
CA GLN A 213 5.96 17.36 -21.57
C GLN A 213 7.12 18.08 -22.29
N ASP A 214 7.77 17.44 -23.26
CA ASP A 214 8.95 18.01 -23.91
C ASP A 214 8.55 19.14 -24.88
N ALA A 215 9.14 20.33 -24.79
CA ALA A 215 8.91 21.40 -25.77
C ALA A 215 9.65 21.13 -27.11
N TYR A 216 10.78 20.43 -27.04
CA TYR A 216 11.66 20.14 -28.17
C TYR A 216 12.04 18.66 -28.19
N CYS A 217 12.27 18.10 -29.37
CA CYS A 217 12.69 16.71 -29.49
C CYS A 217 14.13 16.52 -29.02
N PRO A 218 14.42 15.61 -28.06
CA PRO A 218 15.78 15.37 -27.57
C PRO A 218 16.71 14.74 -28.61
N TYR A 219 16.17 14.20 -29.70
CA TYR A 219 16.95 13.52 -30.75
C TYR A 219 17.26 14.40 -31.96
N CYS A 220 16.41 15.37 -32.29
CA CYS A 220 16.55 16.18 -33.51
C CYS A 220 16.37 17.68 -33.30
N GLY A 221 16.04 18.15 -32.10
CA GLY A 221 15.91 19.57 -31.77
C GLY A 221 14.64 20.25 -32.32
N THR A 222 13.81 19.55 -33.11
CA THR A 222 12.58 20.10 -33.65
C THR A 222 11.61 20.51 -32.54
N SER A 223 11.01 21.69 -32.66
CA SER A 223 9.91 22.11 -31.78
C SER A 223 8.75 21.14 -31.94
N LEU A 224 8.22 20.70 -30.81
CA LEU A 224 7.10 19.78 -30.79
C LEU A 224 5.80 20.60 -30.59
N PRO A 225 4.65 20.22 -31.20
CA PRO A 225 3.38 20.97 -31.15
C PRO A 225 2.83 21.19 -29.72
N ASP A 226 1.72 21.87 -29.47
CA ASP A 226 1.21 21.98 -28.08
C ASP A 226 0.90 20.58 -27.46
N PRO A 227 1.28 20.28 -26.20
CA PRO A 227 0.96 19.03 -25.50
C PRO A 227 -0.49 18.54 -25.66
N ALA A 228 -1.46 19.47 -25.75
CA ALA A 228 -2.88 19.15 -25.95
C ALA A 228 -3.18 18.54 -27.33
N VAL A 229 -2.45 18.96 -28.37
CA VAL A 229 -2.60 18.46 -29.75
C VAL A 229 -1.88 17.11 -29.92
N ARG A 230 -0.80 16.88 -29.15
CA ARG A 230 0.01 15.65 -29.27
C ARG A 230 -0.60 14.43 -28.61
N SER A 231 -1.48 14.61 -27.63
CA SER A 231 -1.99 13.51 -26.83
C SER A 231 -2.97 12.63 -27.61
N GLY A 232 -3.59 13.11 -28.69
CA GLY A 232 -4.47 12.31 -29.56
C GLY A 232 -5.66 11.61 -28.87
N VAL A 233 -5.80 11.78 -27.56
CA VAL A 233 -6.90 11.35 -26.74
C VAL A 233 -7.89 12.50 -26.72
N PRO A 234 -9.15 12.33 -27.16
CA PRO A 234 -10.16 13.34 -26.93
C PRO A 234 -10.22 13.55 -25.41
N GLN A 235 -9.88 14.76 -24.97
CA GLN A 235 -10.05 15.20 -23.60
C GLN A 235 -11.54 15.04 -23.29
N ILE A 236 -11.92 13.95 -22.62
CA ILE A 236 -13.23 13.89 -21.99
C ILE A 236 -13.14 14.91 -20.85
N GLU A 237 -13.68 16.09 -21.13
CA GLU A 237 -13.80 17.19 -20.20
C GLU A 237 -14.54 16.70 -18.96
N VAL A 238 -13.78 16.43 -17.90
CA VAL A 238 -14.35 16.22 -16.57
C VAL A 238 -14.80 17.58 -16.09
N ARG A 239 -16.05 17.91 -16.41
CA ARG A 239 -16.77 19.06 -15.85
C ARG A 239 -16.75 18.92 -14.32
N HIS A 240 -16.02 19.83 -13.68
CA HIS A 240 -15.97 20.01 -12.23
C HIS A 240 -17.35 20.30 -11.63
#